data_AF-A0A497M675-F1
#
_entry.id   AF-A0A497M675-F1
#
_cell.length_a   1.000
_cell.length_b   1.000
_cell.length_c   1.000
_cell.angle_alpha   90.00
_cell.angle_beta   90.00
_cell.angle_gamma   90.00
#
_symmetry.space_group_name_H-M   'P 1'
#
loop_
_entity.id
_entity.type
_entity.pdbx_description
1 polymer ?
#
loop_
_entity_poly.entity_id
_entity_poly.type
_entity_poly.pdbx_seq_one_letter_code
_entity_poly.pdbx_strand_id
1 'polypeptide(L)'
;MGKMISISVKIPEEIYNEFILRVSEGERSKFIREAIMEKLQKVPRPDKILELEDRIKKLETELLKIRRYLADLEILTYERGVNPHSFCLDEIDHKIIDYLLHYKGATTPELAEYTKTNRWLILNRLRRIQKLSKKQIGKPVVEYYAGERAGKRKAWWINEEIIAQE
;
A
#
# COMPACT_ATOMS: atom_id res chain seq x y z
N MET A 1 17.58 -41.88 2.31
CA MET A 1 18.03 -41.00 3.40
C MET A 1 19.22 -40.18 2.90
N GLY A 2 19.13 -38.86 2.94
CA GLY A 2 20.21 -37.98 2.49
C GLY A 2 21.44 -38.05 3.40
N LYS A 3 22.52 -37.38 2.98
CA LYS A 3 23.77 -37.26 3.73
C LYS A 3 23.50 -36.68 5.13
N MET A 4 23.81 -37.41 6.20
CA MET A 4 23.67 -36.89 7.57
C MET A 4 24.90 -36.04 7.91
N ILE A 5 24.65 -34.89 8.53
CA ILE A 5 25.68 -33.93 8.96
C ILE A 5 25.64 -33.86 10.48
N SER A 6 26.79 -33.96 11.13
CA SER A 6 26.90 -33.77 12.58
C SER A 6 26.97 -32.28 12.91
N ILE A 7 26.18 -31.84 13.88
CA ILE A 7 26.15 -30.45 14.37
C ILE A 7 26.44 -30.51 15.87
N SER A 8 27.41 -29.73 16.33
CA SER A 8 27.74 -29.60 17.76
C SER A 8 27.40 -28.18 18.22
N VAL A 9 26.60 -28.08 19.28
CA VAL A 9 26.14 -26.81 19.87
C VAL A 9 26.25 -26.91 21.38
N LYS A 10 26.72 -25.83 22.01
CA LYS A 10 26.67 -25.66 23.46
C LYS A 10 25.27 -25.23 23.87
N ILE A 11 24.69 -25.93 24.83
CA ILE A 11 23.40 -25.57 25.44
C ILE A 11 23.59 -25.27 26.93
N PRO A 12 22.79 -24.37 27.51
CA PRO A 12 22.75 -24.15 28.96
C PRO A 12 22.47 -25.43 29.73
N GLU A 13 23.09 -25.58 30.90
CA GLU A 13 23.00 -26.77 31.74
C GLU A 13 21.55 -27.04 32.20
N GLU A 14 20.80 -25.99 32.52
CA GLU A 14 19.39 -26.06 32.92
C GLU A 14 18.52 -26.72 31.84
N ILE A 15 18.72 -26.34 30.57
CA ILE A 15 17.99 -26.87 29.42
C ILE A 15 18.40 -28.32 29.16
N TYR A 16 19.67 -28.65 29.33
CA TYR A 16 20.16 -30.02 29.20
C TYR A 16 19.55 -30.95 30.25
N ASN A 17 19.48 -30.49 31.50
CA ASN A 17 18.88 -31.24 32.60
C ASN A 17 17.38 -31.49 32.36
N GLU A 18 16.64 -30.47 31.93
CA GLU A 18 15.23 -30.58 31.56
C GLU A 18 15.03 -31.55 30.37
N PHE A 19 15.92 -31.51 29.39
CA PHE A 19 15.90 -32.37 28.22
C PHE A 19 16.11 -33.85 28.56
N ILE A 20 17.08 -34.18 29.43
CA ILE A 20 17.33 -35.55 29.90
C ILE A 20 16.11 -36.10 30.65
N LEU A 21 15.48 -35.28 31.49
CA LEU A 21 14.33 -35.68 32.30
C LEU A 21 13.08 -35.95 31.46
N ARG A 22 12.89 -35.22 30.37
CA ARG A 22 11.67 -35.30 29.53
C ARG A 22 11.80 -36.22 28.33
N VAL A 23 13.01 -36.55 27.89
CA VAL A 23 13.26 -37.31 26.65
C VAL A 23 14.10 -38.56 26.93
N SER A 24 13.53 -39.71 26.56
CA SER A 24 14.18 -41.01 26.70
C SER A 24 15.49 -41.09 25.89
N GLU A 25 16.49 -41.85 26.38
CA GLU A 25 17.83 -41.89 25.79
C GLU A 25 17.85 -42.22 24.29
N GLY A 26 16.99 -43.13 23.85
CA GLY A 26 16.88 -43.56 22.44
C GLY A 26 16.22 -42.53 21.52
N GLU A 27 15.49 -41.55 22.06
CA GLU A 27 14.70 -40.59 21.27
C GLU A 27 15.31 -39.19 21.21
N ARG A 28 16.35 -38.92 22.00
CA ARG A 28 17.00 -37.59 22.07
C ARG A 28 17.41 -37.04 20.71
N SER A 29 18.04 -37.86 19.88
CA SER A 29 18.46 -37.46 18.52
C SER A 29 17.28 -37.18 17.59
N LYS A 30 16.17 -37.92 17.77
CA LYS A 30 14.95 -37.72 16.99
C LYS A 30 14.26 -36.43 17.42
N PHE A 31 14.13 -36.19 18.73
CA PHE A 31 13.54 -34.99 19.30
C PHE A 31 14.25 -33.72 18.81
N ILE A 32 15.58 -33.66 18.88
CA ILE A 32 16.35 -32.50 18.42
C ILE A 32 16.14 -32.27 16.92
N ARG A 33 16.15 -33.34 16.12
CA ARG A 33 15.93 -33.26 14.68
C ARG A 33 14.54 -32.71 14.36
N GLU A 34 13.51 -33.20 15.03
CA GLU A 34 12.12 -32.76 14.84
C GLU A 34 11.95 -31.29 15.25
N ALA A 35 12.50 -30.88 16.40
CA ALA A 35 12.46 -29.49 16.84
C ALA A 35 13.15 -28.54 15.84
N ILE A 36 14.31 -28.93 15.28
CA ILE A 36 14.99 -28.14 14.24
C ILE A 36 14.14 -28.07 12.97
N MET A 37 13.56 -29.20 12.51
CA MET A 37 12.71 -29.22 11.32
C MET A 37 11.45 -28.36 11.50
N GLU A 38 10.79 -28.46 12.64
CA GLU A 38 9.60 -27.66 12.96
C GLU A 38 9.93 -26.17 12.95
N LYS A 39 11.05 -25.78 13.58
CA LYS A 39 11.47 -24.38 13.60
C LYS A 39 11.78 -23.87 12.20
N LEU A 40 12.49 -24.65 11.39
CA LEU A 40 12.81 -24.30 10.00
C LEU A 40 11.59 -24.28 9.07
N GLN A 41 10.52 -25.04 9.36
CA GLN A 41 9.26 -24.97 8.63
C GLN A 41 8.46 -23.72 8.99
N LYS A 42 8.48 -23.29 10.26
CA LYS A 42 7.82 -22.07 10.74
C LYS A 42 8.55 -20.79 10.32
N VAL A 43 9.87 -20.84 10.14
CA VAL A 43 10.66 -19.70 9.66
C VAL A 43 10.44 -19.56 8.14
N PRO A 44 9.83 -18.45 7.68
CA PRO A 44 9.59 -18.26 6.26
C PRO A 44 10.94 -18.11 5.53
N ARG A 45 11.10 -18.84 4.42
CA ARG A 45 12.34 -18.80 3.64
C ARG A 45 12.44 -17.45 2.91
N PRO A 46 13.52 -16.68 3.10
CA PRO A 46 13.69 -15.37 2.45
C PRO A 46 13.46 -15.42 0.94
N ASP A 47 13.98 -16.45 0.28
CA ASP A 47 13.86 -16.64 -1.18
C ASP A 47 12.39 -16.75 -1.63
N LYS A 48 11.56 -17.46 -0.85
CA LYS A 48 10.13 -17.59 -1.13
C LYS A 48 9.37 -16.30 -0.89
N ILE A 49 9.77 -15.53 0.12
CA ILE A 49 9.18 -14.20 0.37
C ILE A 49 9.47 -13.31 -0.83
N LEU A 50 10.73 -13.25 -1.28
CA LEU A 50 11.16 -12.44 -2.42
C LEU A 50 10.40 -12.83 -3.70
N GLU A 51 10.25 -14.15 -3.96
CA GLU A 51 9.48 -14.65 -5.10
C GLU A 51 8.01 -14.21 -5.04
N LEU A 52 7.38 -14.28 -3.86
CA LEU A 52 6.00 -13.84 -3.66
C LEU A 52 5.85 -12.33 -3.86
N GLU A 53 6.78 -11.52 -3.35
CA GLU A 53 6.80 -10.07 -3.56
C GLU A 53 6.87 -9.72 -5.05
N ASP A 54 7.74 -10.40 -5.81
CA ASP A 54 7.85 -10.17 -7.25
C ASP A 54 6.59 -10.59 -8.02
N ARG A 55 5.93 -11.69 -7.61
CA ARG A 55 4.65 -12.10 -8.18
C ARG A 55 3.55 -11.08 -7.89
N ILE A 56 3.48 -10.54 -6.68
CA ILE A 56 2.51 -9.49 -6.31
C ILE A 56 2.74 -8.23 -7.16
N LYS A 57 3.99 -7.75 -7.27
CA LYS A 57 4.32 -6.58 -8.11
C LYS A 57 3.90 -6.75 -9.57
N LYS A 58 4.05 -7.95 -10.14
CA LYS A 58 3.59 -8.26 -11.51
C LYS A 58 2.08 -8.17 -11.61
N LEU A 59 1.34 -8.78 -10.68
CA LEU A 59 -0.13 -8.72 -10.65
C LEU A 59 -0.64 -7.28 -10.52
N GLU A 60 -0.06 -6.48 -9.63
CA GLU A 60 -0.39 -5.06 -9.49
C GLU A 60 -0.18 -4.28 -10.79
N THR A 61 0.93 -4.58 -11.49
CA THR A 61 1.25 -3.94 -12.77
C THR A 61 0.25 -4.30 -13.85
N GLU A 62 -0.17 -5.56 -13.95
CA GLU A 62 -1.19 -6.01 -14.90
C GLU A 62 -2.56 -5.41 -14.58
N LEU A 63 -2.94 -5.36 -13.31
CA LEU A 63 -4.20 -4.76 -12.87
C LEU A 63 -4.24 -3.26 -13.21
N LEU A 64 -3.11 -2.55 -13.06
CA LEU A 64 -3.00 -1.15 -13.49
C LEU A 64 -3.17 -0.98 -15.01
N LYS A 65 -2.65 -1.91 -15.82
CA LYS A 65 -2.86 -1.89 -17.28
C LYS A 65 -4.33 -2.10 -17.63
N ILE A 66 -4.99 -3.07 -17.00
CA ILE A 66 -6.42 -3.33 -17.18
C ILE A 66 -7.23 -2.08 -16.83
N ARG A 67 -6.98 -1.46 -15.67
CA ARG A 67 -7.66 -0.22 -15.28
C ARG A 67 -7.43 0.92 -16.28
N ARG A 68 -6.21 1.08 -16.80
CA ARG A 68 -5.93 2.06 -17.85
C ARG A 68 -6.74 1.79 -19.12
N TYR A 69 -6.76 0.56 -19.62
CA TYR A 69 -7.54 0.22 -20.81
C TYR A 69 -9.04 0.44 -20.61
N LEU A 70 -9.58 0.09 -19.44
CA LEU A 70 -10.99 0.34 -19.13
C LEU A 70 -11.31 1.83 -18.99
N ALA A 71 -10.34 2.66 -18.60
CA ALA A 71 -10.49 4.11 -18.56
C ALA A 71 -10.37 4.72 -19.97
N ASP A 72 -9.44 4.24 -20.80
CA ASP A 72 -9.28 4.66 -22.19
C ASP A 72 -10.53 4.32 -23.03
N LEU A 73 -11.24 3.24 -22.68
CA LEU A 73 -12.53 2.85 -23.26
C LEU A 73 -13.72 3.60 -22.65
N GLU A 74 -13.49 4.51 -21.70
CA GLU A 74 -14.50 5.23 -20.90
C GLU A 74 -15.48 4.32 -20.11
N ILE A 75 -15.30 3.00 -20.11
CA ILE A 75 -16.14 2.03 -19.40
C ILE A 75 -16.08 2.24 -17.88
N LEU A 76 -14.90 2.57 -17.34
CA LEU A 76 -14.74 2.90 -15.91
C LEU A 76 -15.44 4.20 -15.50
N THR A 77 -15.67 5.10 -16.44
CA THR A 77 -16.35 6.38 -16.22
C THR A 77 -17.84 6.33 -16.52
N TYR A 78 -18.31 5.33 -17.28
CA TYR A 78 -19.68 5.28 -17.79
C TYR A 78 -20.69 4.60 -16.84
N GLU A 79 -20.28 3.63 -16.01
CA GLU A 79 -21.25 2.88 -15.19
C GLU A 79 -21.36 3.33 -13.72
N ARG A 80 -20.29 3.82 -13.09
CA ARG A 80 -20.27 4.37 -11.72
C ARG A 80 -19.06 5.29 -11.62
N GLY A 81 -19.24 6.61 -11.63
CA GLY A 81 -18.12 7.54 -11.58
C GLY A 81 -17.15 7.27 -10.41
N VAL A 82 -15.94 7.82 -10.50
CA VAL A 82 -14.84 7.48 -9.59
C VAL A 82 -15.03 8.17 -8.25
N ASN A 83 -14.93 7.42 -7.15
CA ASN A 83 -14.85 7.99 -5.80
C ASN A 83 -13.47 8.62 -5.55
N PRO A 84 -13.36 9.96 -5.40
CA PRO A 84 -12.08 10.65 -5.15
C PRO A 84 -11.33 10.19 -3.91
N HIS A 85 -12.04 9.71 -2.88
CA HIS A 85 -11.45 9.24 -1.63
C HIS A 85 -10.59 7.98 -1.81
N SER A 86 -10.79 7.21 -2.89
CA SER A 86 -9.97 6.03 -3.20
C SER A 86 -8.48 6.34 -3.44
N PHE A 87 -8.11 7.62 -3.62
CA PHE A 87 -6.72 8.07 -3.81
C PHE A 87 -6.09 8.70 -2.54
N CYS A 88 -6.84 8.76 -1.45
CA CYS A 88 -6.40 9.29 -0.17
C CYS A 88 -5.57 8.23 0.60
N LEU A 89 -4.49 8.66 1.26
CA LEU A 89 -3.68 7.78 2.11
C LEU A 89 -3.96 7.98 3.60
N ASP A 90 -4.30 9.21 3.99
CA ASP A 90 -4.53 9.57 5.39
C ASP A 90 -5.67 10.58 5.51
N GLU A 91 -5.98 10.97 6.76
CA GLU A 91 -7.06 11.90 7.09
C GLU A 91 -6.87 13.29 6.47
N ILE A 92 -5.62 13.72 6.24
CA ILE A 92 -5.35 15.02 5.60
C ILE A 92 -5.78 14.98 4.15
N ASP A 93 -5.47 13.89 3.44
CA ASP A 93 -5.93 13.72 2.06
C ASP A 93 -7.46 13.72 1.97
N HIS A 94 -8.14 13.04 2.90
CA HIS A 94 -9.60 13.03 2.96
C HIS A 94 -10.16 14.45 3.14
N LYS A 95 -9.64 15.22 4.11
CA LYS A 95 -10.04 16.62 4.34
C LYS A 95 -9.83 17.52 3.11
N ILE A 96 -8.72 17.34 2.39
CA ILE A 96 -8.47 18.09 1.14
C ILE A 96 -9.55 17.76 0.10
N ILE A 97 -9.84 16.47 -0.09
CA ILE A 97 -10.82 16.01 -1.06
C ILE A 97 -12.23 16.46 -0.69
N ASP A 98 -12.63 16.33 0.58
CA ASP A 98 -13.93 16.82 1.08
C ASP A 98 -14.11 18.32 0.80
N TYR A 99 -13.07 19.11 1.08
CA TYR A 99 -13.10 20.54 0.81
C TYR A 99 -13.28 20.82 -0.68
N LEU A 100 -12.53 20.12 -1.54
CA LEU A 100 -12.62 20.31 -3.00
C LEU A 100 -13.94 19.82 -3.59
N LEU A 101 -14.54 18.77 -3.04
CA LEU A 101 -15.88 18.31 -3.41
C LEU A 101 -16.95 19.34 -3.03
N HIS A 102 -16.86 19.88 -1.81
CA HIS A 102 -17.86 20.81 -1.30
C HIS A 102 -17.78 22.21 -1.95
N TYR A 103 -16.58 22.77 -2.03
CA TYR A 103 -16.37 24.15 -2.52
C TYR A 103 -15.97 24.22 -3.99
N LYS A 104 -15.84 23.07 -4.66
CA LYS A 104 -15.49 22.91 -6.08
C LYS A 104 -14.15 23.49 -6.51
N GLY A 105 -13.38 24.11 -5.61
CA GLY A 105 -12.01 24.56 -5.88
C GLY A 105 -11.39 25.32 -4.71
N ALA A 106 -10.07 25.24 -4.59
CA ALA A 106 -9.33 25.87 -3.51
C ALA A 106 -7.90 26.22 -3.89
N THR A 107 -7.38 27.31 -3.34
CA THR A 107 -5.95 27.61 -3.41
C THR A 107 -5.18 26.78 -2.38
N THR A 108 -3.90 26.53 -2.62
CA THR A 108 -3.05 25.82 -1.64
C THR A 108 -3.02 26.51 -0.26
N PRO A 109 -2.99 27.86 -0.15
CA PRO A 109 -3.17 28.56 1.13
C PRO A 109 -4.49 28.25 1.85
N GLU A 110 -5.63 28.27 1.15
CA GLU A 110 -6.95 28.00 1.76
C GLU A 110 -7.02 26.57 2.33
N LEU A 111 -6.50 25.60 1.59
CA LEU A 111 -6.45 24.20 2.05
C LEU A 111 -5.51 24.02 3.24
N ALA A 112 -4.39 24.75 3.27
CA ALA A 112 -3.45 24.71 4.40
C ALA A 112 -4.08 25.27 5.67
N GLU A 113 -4.82 26.37 5.55
CA GLU A 113 -5.59 26.96 6.66
C GLU A 113 -6.67 26.02 7.17
N TYR A 114 -7.49 25.46 6.25
CA TYR A 114 -8.56 24.54 6.59
C TYR A 114 -8.06 23.26 7.29
N THR A 115 -7.00 22.65 6.75
CA THR A 115 -6.42 21.43 7.32
C THR A 115 -5.56 21.69 8.55
N LYS A 116 -5.27 22.95 8.89
CA LYS A 116 -4.32 23.38 9.94
C LYS A 116 -2.92 22.79 9.71
N THR A 117 -2.47 22.78 8.46
CA THR A 117 -1.14 22.27 8.06
C THR A 117 -0.36 23.30 7.24
N ASN A 118 0.81 22.94 6.72
CA ASN A 118 1.63 23.82 5.91
C ASN A 118 1.38 23.66 4.40
N ARG A 119 1.55 24.76 3.65
CA ARG A 119 1.29 24.83 2.19
C ARG A 119 2.12 23.83 1.37
N TRP A 120 3.36 23.56 1.79
CA TRP A 120 4.25 22.63 1.08
C TRP A 120 3.74 21.20 1.15
N LEU A 121 3.26 20.77 2.32
CA LEU A 121 2.63 19.47 2.51
C LEU A 121 1.41 19.33 1.60
N ILE A 122 0.49 20.31 1.64
CA ILE A 122 -0.71 20.31 0.80
C ILE A 122 -0.38 20.22 -0.69
N LEU A 123 0.57 21.00 -1.17
CA LEU A 123 1.00 20.97 -2.56
C LEU A 123 1.50 19.58 -2.97
N ASN A 124 2.32 18.95 -2.14
CA ASN A 124 2.84 17.60 -2.41
C ASN A 124 1.72 16.54 -2.40
N ARG A 125 0.76 16.66 -1.48
CA ARG A 125 -0.40 15.77 -1.42
C ARG A 125 -1.27 15.90 -2.67
N LEU A 126 -1.61 17.10 -3.09
CA LEU A 126 -2.38 17.37 -4.30
C LEU A 126 -1.69 16.82 -5.56
N ARG A 127 -0.39 17.09 -5.73
CA ARG A 127 0.41 16.55 -6.84
C ARG A 127 0.44 15.01 -6.84
N ARG A 128 0.55 14.40 -5.67
CA ARG A 128 0.51 12.94 -5.52
C ARG A 128 -0.85 12.39 -5.95
N ILE A 129 -1.95 12.93 -5.44
CA ILE A 129 -3.32 12.52 -5.80
C ILE A 129 -3.55 12.68 -7.31
N GLN A 130 -3.18 13.83 -7.89
CA GLN A 130 -3.25 14.10 -9.32
C GLN A 130 -2.48 13.06 -10.15
N LYS A 131 -1.23 12.77 -9.76
CA LYS A 131 -0.38 11.81 -10.49
C LYS A 131 -0.90 10.38 -10.37
N LEU A 132 -1.36 9.99 -9.19
CA LEU A 132 -1.89 8.65 -8.93
C LEU A 132 -3.18 8.39 -9.70
N SER A 133 -4.14 9.31 -9.61
CA SER A 133 -5.41 9.21 -10.35
C SER A 133 -5.15 9.14 -11.86
N LYS A 134 -4.36 10.07 -12.41
CA LYS A 134 -3.98 10.03 -13.83
C LYS A 134 -3.33 8.71 -14.25
N LYS A 135 -2.51 8.11 -13.38
CA LYS A 135 -1.87 6.82 -13.66
C LYS A 135 -2.85 5.64 -13.62
N GLN A 136 -3.79 5.64 -12.69
CA GLN A 136 -4.69 4.50 -12.46
C GLN A 136 -5.92 4.51 -13.37
N ILE A 137 -6.49 5.69 -13.64
CA ILE A 137 -7.76 5.87 -14.35
C ILE A 137 -7.64 6.80 -15.57
N GLY A 138 -6.42 7.10 -16.02
CA GLY A 138 -6.16 7.92 -17.23
C GLY A 138 -6.39 9.43 -17.06
N LYS A 139 -7.34 9.85 -16.21
CA LYS A 139 -7.67 11.25 -15.93
C LYS A 139 -7.38 11.61 -14.45
N PRO A 140 -6.92 12.84 -14.15
CA PRO A 140 -6.67 13.25 -12.77
C PRO A 140 -7.97 13.64 -12.04
N VAL A 141 -8.07 13.25 -10.77
CA VAL A 141 -9.20 13.62 -9.89
C VAL A 141 -9.12 15.06 -9.40
N VAL A 142 -7.90 15.58 -9.20
CA VAL A 142 -7.66 16.98 -8.88
C VAL A 142 -6.73 17.60 -9.91
N GLU A 143 -7.04 18.80 -10.36
CA GLU A 143 -6.29 19.52 -11.38
C GLU A 143 -5.92 20.93 -10.94
N TYR A 144 -4.70 21.33 -11.24
CA TYR A 144 -4.25 22.69 -11.03
C TYR A 144 -4.54 23.55 -12.25
N TYR A 145 -5.18 24.69 -12.04
CA TYR A 145 -5.44 25.69 -13.05
C TYR A 145 -4.71 26.99 -12.72
N ALA A 146 -3.80 27.40 -13.61
CA ALA A 146 -2.95 28.57 -13.40
C ALA A 146 -3.67 29.92 -13.65
N GLY A 147 -4.80 29.89 -14.37
CA GLY A 147 -5.62 31.06 -14.65
C GLY A 147 -6.54 31.44 -13.49
N GLU A 148 -7.56 32.25 -13.80
CA GLU A 148 -8.62 32.61 -12.87
C GLU A 148 -9.90 31.83 -13.19
N ARG A 149 -10.47 31.15 -12.19
CA ARG A 149 -11.73 30.41 -12.29
C ARG A 149 -12.51 30.62 -10.99
N ALA A 150 -13.79 30.98 -11.10
CA ALA A 150 -14.67 31.28 -9.97
C ALA A 150 -14.04 32.20 -8.89
N GLY A 151 -13.35 33.27 -9.32
CA GLY A 151 -12.70 34.24 -8.44
C GLY A 151 -11.40 33.77 -7.76
N LYS A 152 -10.95 32.54 -8.02
CA LYS A 152 -9.69 31.98 -7.50
C LYS A 152 -8.64 31.91 -8.60
N ARG A 153 -7.44 32.43 -8.33
CA ARG A 153 -6.26 32.34 -9.21
C ARG A 153 -5.35 31.22 -8.74
N LYS A 154 -4.74 30.48 -9.69
CA LYS A 154 -3.72 29.45 -9.37
C LYS A 154 -4.24 28.45 -8.33
N ALA A 155 -5.39 27.85 -8.63
CA ALA A 155 -6.15 27.03 -7.70
C ALA A 155 -6.22 25.58 -8.17
N TRP A 156 -6.59 24.70 -7.24
CA TRP A 156 -6.85 23.29 -7.47
C TRP A 156 -8.34 23.05 -7.54
N TRP A 157 -8.76 22.21 -8.47
CA TRP A 157 -10.15 21.95 -8.81
C TRP A 157 -10.37 20.44 -8.81
N ILE A 158 -11.57 20.04 -8.41
CA ILE A 158 -12.00 18.67 -8.59
C ILE A 158 -12.43 18.47 -10.05
N ASN A 159 -12.09 17.33 -10.65
CA ASN A 159 -12.51 17.00 -12.00
C ASN A 159 -13.92 16.38 -11.97
N GLU A 160 -14.93 17.21 -12.19
CA GLU A 160 -16.35 16.80 -12.13
C GLU A 160 -16.74 15.81 -13.25
N GLU A 161 -15.99 15.75 -14.36
CA GLU A 161 -16.32 14.85 -15.49
C GLU A 161 -16.15 13.37 -15.16
N ILE A 162 -15.36 13.05 -14.13
CA ILE A 162 -15.02 11.66 -13.78
C ILE A 162 -15.58 11.23 -12.42
N ILE A 163 -16.24 12.14 -11.70
CA ILE A 163 -16.81 11.86 -10.38
C ILE A 163 -18.24 11.38 -10.56
N ALA A 164 -18.64 10.37 -9.78
CA ALA A 164 -20.02 9.91 -9.78
C ALA A 164 -20.94 11.08 -9.42
N GLN A 165 -21.84 11.45 -10.33
CA GLN A 165 -23.04 12.18 -9.95
C GLN A 165 -23.92 11.17 -9.21
N GLU A 166 -24.24 11.45 -7.95
CA GLU A 166 -25.27 10.72 -7.21
C GLU A 166 -26.63 10.83 -7.92
#